data_AF-A0AAE3KCL8-F1
#
_entry.id   AF-A0AAE3KCL8-F1
#
_cell.length_a   1.000
_cell.length_b   1.000
_cell.length_c   1.000
_cell.angle_alpha   90.00
_cell.angle_beta   90.00
_cell.angle_gamma   90.00
#
_symmetry.space_group_name_H-M   'P 1'
#
loop_
_entity.id
_entity.type
_entity.pdbx_description
1 polymer ?
#
loop_
_entity_poly.entity_id
_entity_poly.type
_entity_poly.pdbx_seq_one_letter_code
_entity_poly.pdbx_strand_id
1 'polypeptide(L)' 'MKGTYNRYEKARILGARALQVSYGAPVLVETAQSEPILIAAEEYDAGVLPFTVNRGGN' A
#
# COMPACT_ATOMS: atom_id res chain seq x y z
N MET A 1 12.00 -0.26 -3.76
CA MET A 1 12.58 0.98 -3.19
C MET A 1 12.56 0.86 -1.68
N LYS A 2 13.72 0.79 -1.00
CA LYS A 2 13.81 0.45 0.43
C LYS A 2 14.28 1.67 1.25
N GLY A 3 13.44 2.70 1.31
CA GLY A 3 13.51 3.66 2.40
C GLY A 3 12.64 3.12 3.53
N THR A 4 13.19 2.93 4.73
CA THR A 4 12.41 2.49 5.88
C THR A 4 11.33 3.54 6.18
N TYR A 5 10.06 3.20 5.92
CA TYR A 5 8.95 4.02 6.33
C TYR A 5 8.79 3.95 7.85
N ASN A 6 8.53 5.10 8.48
CA ASN A 6 8.16 5.09 9.89
C ASN A 6 6.78 4.44 10.10
N ARG A 7 6.41 4.12 11.35
CA ARG A 7 5.14 3.45 11.66
C ARG A 7 3.90 4.20 11.15
N TYR A 8 3.93 5.53 11.16
CA TYR A 8 2.81 6.37 10.71
C TYR A 8 2.72 6.40 9.18
N GLU A 9 3.85 6.52 8.51
CA GLU A 9 3.95 6.42 7.04
C GLU A 9 3.45 5.05 6.57
N LYS A 10 3.93 3.96 7.20
CA LYS A 10 3.50 2.60 6.87
C LYS A 10 1.99 2.43 7.05
N ALA A 11 1.44 2.89 8.18
CA ALA A 11 0.00 2.83 8.43
C ALA A 11 -0.80 3.62 7.37
N ARG A 12 -0.32 4.81 6.99
CA ARG A 12 -0.98 5.65 5.99
C ARG A 12 -0.95 5.03 4.60
N ILE A 13 0.19 4.44 4.20
CA ILE A 13 0.37 3.75 2.92
C ILE A 13 -0.60 2.58 2.82
N LEU A 14 -0.63 1.69 3.83
CA LEU A 14 -1.51 0.53 3.86
C LEU A 14 -2.98 0.94 3.85
N GLY A 15 -3.37 1.93 4.68
CA GLY A 15 -4.74 2.42 4.72
C GLY A 15 -5.19 3.08 3.43
N ALA A 16 -4.33 3.89 2.79
CA ALA A 16 -4.64 4.51 1.50
C ALA A 16 -4.80 3.45 0.40
N ARG A 17 -3.94 2.43 0.38
CA ARG A 17 -4.06 1.36 -0.60
C ARG A 17 -5.30 0.49 -0.37
N ALA A 18 -5.59 0.13 0.87
CA ALA A 18 -6.78 -0.63 1.22
C ALA A 18 -8.05 0.11 0.76
N LEU A 19 -8.10 1.44 0.91
CA LEU A 19 -9.22 2.25 0.41
C LEU A 19 -9.37 2.18 -1.12
N GLN A 20 -8.25 2.25 -1.86
CA GLN A 20 -8.29 2.11 -3.33
C GLN A 20 -8.86 0.75 -3.75
N VAL A 21 -8.39 -0.33 -3.11
CA VAL A 21 -8.89 -1.70 -3.37
C VAL A 21 -10.39 -1.81 -3.04
N SER A 22 -10.83 -1.26 -1.92
CA SER A 22 -12.26 -1.22 -1.55
C SER A 22 -13.14 -0.50 -2.58
N TYR A 23 -12.59 0.46 -3.32
CA TYR A 23 -13.30 1.16 -4.40
C TYR A 23 -13.13 0.51 -5.77
N GLY A 24 -12.60 -0.71 -5.83
CA GLY A 24 -12.47 -1.49 -7.06
C GLY A 24 -11.24 -1.14 -7.90
N ALA A 25 -10.23 -0.48 -7.32
CA ALA A 25 -8.95 -0.33 -8.00
C ALA A 25 -8.32 -1.71 -8.28
N PRO A 26 -7.64 -1.88 -9.42
CA PRO A 26 -7.03 -3.16 -9.78
C PRO A 26 -5.94 -3.55 -8.78
N VAL A 27 -5.92 -4.83 -8.40
CA VAL A 27 -4.90 -5.45 -7.56
C VAL A 27 -3.70 -5.85 -8.42
N LEU A 28 -2.49 -5.60 -7.93
CA LEU A 28 -1.23 -5.75 -8.67
C LEU A 28 -0.48 -7.05 -8.35
N VAL A 29 -1.01 -7.86 -7.44
CA VAL A 29 -0.48 -9.18 -7.05
C VAL A 29 -1.58 -10.23 -7.15
N GLU A 30 -1.20 -11.48 -7.41
CA GLU A 30 -2.11 -12.61 -7.24
C GLU A 30 -2.27 -12.88 -5.74
N THR A 31 -3.51 -12.83 -5.25
CA THR A 31 -3.82 -12.96 -3.83
C THR A 31 -5.07 -13.80 -3.63
N ALA A 32 -5.07 -14.61 -2.57
CA ALA A 32 -6.25 -15.33 -2.10
C ALA A 32 -7.05 -14.51 -1.06
N GLN A 33 -6.55 -13.33 -0.69
CA GLN A 33 -7.20 -12.48 0.30
C GLN A 33 -8.41 -11.77 -0.30
N SER A 34 -9.47 -11.64 0.51
CA SER A 34 -10.64 -10.83 0.18
C SER A 34 -10.67 -9.50 0.93
N GLU A 35 -9.98 -9.41 2.07
CA GLU A 35 -9.94 -8.21 2.88
C GLU A 35 -8.99 -7.15 2.28
N PRO A 36 -9.46 -5.94 1.97
CA PRO A 36 -8.66 -4.91 1.30
C PRO A 36 -7.36 -4.55 2.03
N ILE A 37 -7.35 -4.64 3.37
CA ILE A 37 -6.16 -4.34 4.17
C ILE A 37 -5.08 -5.42 4.05
N LEU A 38 -5.48 -6.69 3.88
CA LEU A 38 -4.55 -7.80 3.68
C LEU A 38 -3.97 -7.76 2.26
N ILE A 39 -4.80 -7.47 1.26
CA ILE A 39 -4.35 -7.25 -0.13
C ILE A 39 -3.33 -6.11 -0.19
N ALA A 40 -3.62 -4.98 0.45
CA ALA A 40 -2.70 -3.84 0.53
C ALA A 40 -1.38 -4.19 1.22
N ALA A 41 -1.40 -5.07 2.23
CA ALA A 41 -0.19 -5.54 2.90
C ALA A 41 0.66 -6.42 1.98
N GLU A 42 0.05 -7.35 1.24
CA GLU A 42 0.76 -8.19 0.27
C GLU A 42 1.38 -7.36 -0.87
N GLU A 43 0.67 -6.36 -1.41
CA GLU A 43 1.23 -5.45 -2.42
C GLU A 43 2.37 -4.57 -1.87
N TYR A 44 2.26 -4.15 -0.60
CA TYR A 44 3.31 -3.41 0.08
C TYR A 44 4.58 -4.26 0.26
N ASP A 45 4.42 -5.51 0.72
CA ASP A 45 5.54 -6.43 0.95
C ASP A 45 6.20 -6.86 -0.38
N ALA A 46 5.41 -6.98 -1.45
CA ALA A 46 5.90 -7.19 -2.82
C ALA A 46 6.57 -5.93 -3.41
N GLY A 47 6.38 -4.75 -2.80
CA GLY A 47 6.98 -3.49 -3.24
C GLY A 47 6.42 -2.95 -4.57
N VAL A 48 5.19 -3.30 -4.91
CA VAL A 48 4.54 -2.97 -6.20
C VAL A 48 3.56 -1.81 -6.13
N LEU A 49 3.45 -1.13 -4.98
CA LEU A 49 2.48 -0.04 -4.80
C LEU A 49 2.67 1.08 -5.83
N PRO A 50 1.58 1.57 -6.47
CA PRO A 50 1.66 2.53 -7.57
C PRO A 50 1.79 3.99 -7.12
N PHE A 51 2.30 4.23 -5.91
CA PHE A 51 2.46 5.56 -5.34
C PHE A 51 3.63 5.60 -4.35
N THR A 52 4.09 6.80 -4.01
CA THR A 52 5.21 7.04 -3.10
C THR A 52 4.86 8.07 -2.04
N VAL A 53 5.63 8.12 -0.95
CA VAL A 53 5.49 9.14 0.10
C VAL A 53 6.34 10.36 -0.26
N ASN A 54 5.69 11.51 -0.42
CA ASN A 54 6.37 12.79 -0.47
C ASN A 54 6.45 13.38 0.95
N ARG A 55 7.67 13.60 1.45
CA ARG A 55 7.91 14.18 2.79
C ARG A 55 7.91 15.70 2.82
N GLY A 56 7.72 16.35 1.67
CA GLY A 56 7.83 17.81 1.56
C GLY A 56 9.25 18.25 1.91
N GLY A 57 10.22 17.93 1.06
CA GLY A 57 11.50 18.63 1.09
C GLY A 57 11.28 20.04 0.57
N ASN A 58 11.73 21.06 1.31
CA ASN A 58 11.93 22.40 0.77
C ASN A 58 13.08 22.37 -0.24
#